data_AF-A0A9P0ZQL4-F1
#
_entry.id   AF-A0A9P0ZQL4-F1
#
_cell.length_a   1.000
_cell.length_b   1.000
_cell.length_c   1.000
_cell.angle_alpha   90.00
_cell.angle_beta   90.00
_cell.angle_gamma   90.00
#
_symmetry.space_group_name_H-M   'P 1'
#
loop_
_entity.id
_entity.type
_entity.pdbx_description
1 polymer ?
#
loop_
_entity_poly.entity_id
_entity_poly.type
_entity_poly.pdbx_seq_one_letter_code
_entity_poly.pdbx_strand_id
1 'polypeptide(L)'
;MEPLQTNIDLEEGFCKALLCRLRFRKYFYHVLTNMKRPQGRGFELAKKHIASCLQELDSMLKMENFPSQSNSPTDDAIEDKTTASGCAPIGFDSTLNSRLSAPAPPRTIKILSWKKAIHYFRKLLHELDYICSHNLDPVFESALHFIVEFQKLQPELVSRAHLQHLLIQDGKLYGRDPLFAVICNAALLPSAAKDHAIQNIETFSQLGLLLITLLRVLCTNLAWQRRKLGKTLQDWRIIYVQLELAFRKELRETCSNLYDENICAKIFKYILVWIEEQTYWIAYRFLILGFDLELYSTSEYCMVYWYIYVVLIKLTEKTHFRLTVASNENVKRKGKKRDLMKNGARDFPLPPAVLFLQCQLNIVEGLTMMLAALNNDLKIYQNVGPFNTEHERFMQHFELLQKACIPDHVSYFSFKAATAHARISSVDMYNIFKDAQTISKELRSSFTNNPIKMAEIKGIEQVAEHNAVAMNLISRLGTLDSSLKVYFEFSHHPYFATAIVKRS
;
A
#
# COMPACT_ATOMS: atom_id res chain seq x y z
N MET A 1 -3.99 -10.73 -57.44
CA MET A 1 -3.68 -10.09 -56.15
C MET A 1 -2.53 -9.15 -56.43
N GLU A 2 -2.73 -7.84 -56.27
CA GLU A 2 -1.64 -6.87 -56.40
C GLU A 2 -0.76 -6.93 -55.14
N PRO A 3 0.57 -6.83 -55.27
CA PRO A 3 1.48 -6.86 -54.13
C PRO A 3 1.29 -5.61 -53.26
N LEU A 4 1.37 -5.77 -51.94
CA LEU A 4 1.21 -4.68 -50.97
C LEU A 4 2.45 -3.79 -50.86
N GLN A 5 3.57 -4.20 -51.46
CA GLN A 5 4.79 -3.41 -51.56
C GLN A 5 5.50 -3.56 -52.91
N THR A 6 6.50 -2.71 -53.14
CA THR A 6 7.29 -2.66 -54.38
C THR A 6 8.29 -3.81 -54.53
N ASN A 7 8.81 -4.38 -53.43
CA ASN A 7 9.77 -5.49 -53.50
C ASN A 7 9.08 -6.82 -53.20
N ILE A 8 8.94 -7.65 -54.24
CA ILE A 8 8.23 -8.94 -54.18
C ILE A 8 8.91 -9.92 -53.20
N ASP A 9 10.24 -9.88 -53.06
CA ASP A 9 10.98 -10.80 -52.17
C ASP A 9 10.69 -10.54 -50.68
N LEU A 10 10.19 -9.35 -50.34
CA LEU A 10 9.85 -8.95 -48.99
C LEU A 10 8.34 -9.10 -48.70
N GLU A 11 7.51 -9.40 -49.70
CA GLU A 11 6.03 -9.41 -49.63
C GLU A 11 5.52 -10.35 -48.53
N GLU A 12 6.09 -11.56 -48.43
CA GLU A 12 5.71 -12.54 -47.41
C GLU A 12 6.02 -12.03 -46.00
N GLY A 13 7.20 -11.44 -45.79
CA GLY A 13 7.61 -10.86 -44.51
C GLY A 13 6.73 -9.69 -44.10
N PHE A 14 6.39 -8.82 -45.06
CA PHE A 14 5.48 -7.70 -44.85
C PHE A 14 4.07 -8.16 -44.47
N CYS A 15 3.51 -9.13 -45.20
CA CYS A 15 2.21 -9.72 -44.90
C CYS A 15 2.17 -10.36 -43.51
N LYS A 16 3.22 -11.10 -43.13
CA LYS A 16 3.36 -11.68 -41.79
C LYS A 16 3.40 -10.62 -40.70
N ALA A 17 4.18 -9.54 -40.90
CA ALA A 17 4.27 -8.44 -39.96
C ALA A 17 2.93 -7.69 -39.79
N LEU A 18 2.20 -7.45 -40.89
CA LEU A 18 0.87 -6.83 -40.86
C LEU A 18 -0.14 -7.72 -40.14
N LEU A 19 -0.19 -9.01 -40.49
CA LEU A 19 -1.10 -9.98 -39.88
C LEU A 19 -0.85 -10.11 -38.37
N CYS A 20 0.40 -10.14 -37.94
CA CYS A 20 0.81 -10.16 -36.54
C CYS A 20 0.24 -8.93 -35.77
N ARG A 21 0.37 -7.72 -36.34
CA ARG A 21 -0.20 -6.49 -35.76
C ARG A 21 -1.72 -6.51 -35.68
N LEU A 22 -2.40 -7.03 -36.70
CA LEU A 22 -3.86 -7.18 -36.70
C LEU A 22 -4.33 -8.20 -35.66
N ARG A 23 -3.64 -9.35 -35.55
CA ARG A 23 -3.93 -10.38 -34.54
C ARG A 23 -3.74 -9.85 -33.14
N PHE A 24 -2.62 -9.15 -32.88
CA PHE A 24 -2.41 -8.48 -31.60
C PHE A 24 -3.54 -7.52 -31.25
N ARG A 25 -3.94 -6.63 -32.17
CA ARG A 25 -5.06 -5.70 -31.93
C ARG A 25 -6.36 -6.42 -31.63
N LYS A 26 -6.67 -7.49 -32.38
CA LYS A 26 -7.84 -8.34 -32.15
C LYS A 26 -7.81 -8.95 -30.75
N TYR A 27 -6.70 -9.62 -30.39
CA TYR A 27 -6.56 -10.24 -29.06
C TYR A 27 -6.62 -9.20 -27.95
N PHE A 28 -5.93 -8.07 -28.09
CA PHE A 28 -5.95 -6.99 -27.11
C PHE A 28 -7.35 -6.42 -26.89
N TYR A 29 -8.12 -6.22 -27.96
CA TYR A 29 -9.54 -5.84 -27.85
C TYR A 29 -10.36 -6.88 -27.07
N HIS A 30 -10.11 -8.18 -27.30
CA HIS A 30 -10.77 -9.24 -26.54
C HIS A 30 -10.32 -9.28 -25.08
N VAL A 31 -9.06 -8.97 -24.75
CA VAL A 31 -8.60 -8.81 -23.35
C VAL A 31 -9.45 -7.74 -22.67
N LEU A 32 -9.52 -6.53 -23.24
CA LEU A 32 -10.25 -5.40 -22.65
C LEU A 32 -11.75 -5.69 -22.52
N THR A 33 -12.36 -6.31 -23.53
CA THR A 33 -13.79 -6.65 -23.52
C THR A 33 -14.11 -7.74 -22.50
N ASN A 34 -13.25 -8.75 -22.35
CA ASN A 34 -13.46 -9.81 -21.36
C ASN A 34 -13.24 -9.31 -19.93
N MET A 35 -12.25 -8.46 -19.68
CA MET A 35 -12.00 -7.87 -18.37
C MET A 35 -13.13 -6.95 -17.89
N LYS A 36 -13.90 -6.35 -18.81
CA LYS A 36 -15.11 -5.57 -18.48
C LYS A 36 -16.30 -6.41 -18.02
N ARG A 37 -16.26 -7.74 -18.20
CA ARG A 37 -17.35 -8.60 -17.76
C ARG A 37 -17.44 -8.56 -16.23
N PRO A 38 -18.65 -8.48 -15.67
CA PRO A 38 -18.83 -8.31 -14.24
C PRO A 38 -18.27 -9.52 -13.48
N GLN A 39 -17.82 -9.29 -12.24
CA GLN A 39 -17.45 -10.36 -11.29
C GLN A 39 -16.31 -11.27 -11.79
N GLY A 40 -15.43 -10.78 -12.67
CA GLY A 40 -14.29 -11.54 -13.19
C GLY A 40 -14.64 -12.69 -14.13
N ARG A 41 -15.90 -12.81 -14.59
CA ARG A 41 -16.35 -13.93 -15.45
C ARG A 41 -15.59 -14.07 -16.77
N GLY A 42 -14.89 -13.02 -17.21
CA GLY A 42 -14.07 -13.03 -18.40
C GLY A 42 -12.58 -13.31 -18.18
N PHE A 43 -12.11 -13.50 -16.94
CA PHE A 43 -10.67 -13.53 -16.64
C PHE A 43 -9.95 -14.70 -17.31
N GLU A 44 -10.47 -15.91 -17.26
CA GLU A 44 -9.85 -17.06 -17.92
C GLU A 44 -9.69 -16.87 -19.43
N LEU A 45 -10.69 -16.27 -20.08
CA LEU A 45 -10.61 -15.93 -21.51
C LEU A 45 -9.64 -14.76 -21.76
N ALA A 46 -9.64 -13.75 -20.89
CA ALA A 46 -8.70 -12.64 -20.96
C ALA A 46 -7.26 -13.14 -20.86
N LYS A 47 -6.94 -14.05 -19.93
CA LYS A 47 -5.62 -14.67 -19.77
C LYS A 47 -5.17 -15.40 -21.04
N LYS A 48 -6.06 -16.18 -21.65
CA LYS A 48 -5.77 -16.84 -22.95
C LYS A 48 -5.44 -15.83 -24.05
N HIS A 49 -6.18 -14.73 -24.13
CA HIS A 49 -5.90 -13.66 -25.08
C HIS A 49 -4.64 -12.87 -24.74
N ILE A 50 -4.31 -12.67 -23.46
CA ILE A 50 -3.06 -12.06 -23.01
C ILE A 50 -1.87 -12.90 -23.46
N ALA A 51 -1.91 -14.21 -23.25
CA ALA A 51 -0.87 -15.12 -23.73
C ALA A 51 -0.68 -15.03 -25.25
N SER A 52 -1.79 -14.95 -25.99
CA SER A 52 -1.75 -14.74 -27.45
C SER A 52 -1.14 -13.39 -27.81
N CYS A 53 -1.51 -12.30 -27.12
CA CYS A 53 -0.90 -10.98 -27.32
C CYS A 53 0.62 -10.99 -27.09
N LEU A 54 1.09 -11.66 -26.04
CA LEU A 54 2.52 -11.76 -25.72
C LEU A 54 3.28 -12.49 -26.82
N GLN A 55 2.73 -13.59 -27.36
CA GLN A 55 3.31 -14.31 -28.50
C GLN A 55 3.39 -13.45 -29.77
N GLU A 56 2.35 -12.66 -30.04
CA GLU A 56 2.37 -11.72 -31.17
C GLU A 56 3.40 -10.60 -30.95
N LEU A 57 3.54 -10.06 -29.73
CA LEU A 57 4.58 -9.06 -29.42
C LEU A 57 6.00 -9.62 -29.58
N ASP A 58 6.25 -10.88 -29.17
CA ASP A 58 7.53 -11.54 -29.41
C ASP A 58 7.83 -11.70 -30.90
N SER A 59 6.79 -12.02 -31.68
CA SER A 59 6.90 -12.14 -33.13
C SER A 59 7.19 -10.78 -33.79
N MET A 60 6.55 -9.70 -33.30
CA MET A 60 6.81 -8.34 -33.76
C MET A 60 8.25 -7.88 -33.55
N LEU A 61 8.86 -8.23 -32.41
CA LEU A 61 10.27 -7.90 -32.13
C LEU A 61 11.22 -8.65 -33.06
N LYS A 62 10.95 -9.93 -33.33
CA LYS A 62 11.76 -10.73 -34.27
C LYS A 62 11.70 -10.21 -35.71
N MET A 63 10.63 -9.52 -36.08
CA MET A 63 10.39 -8.97 -37.42
C MET A 63 10.85 -7.50 -37.57
N GLU A 64 11.54 -6.92 -36.59
CA GLU A 64 11.97 -5.51 -36.57
C GLU A 64 12.85 -5.11 -37.78
N ASN A 65 13.59 -6.04 -38.38
CA ASN A 65 14.51 -5.76 -39.48
C ASN A 65 13.87 -5.71 -40.88
N PHE A 66 12.61 -6.15 -41.02
CA PHE A 66 11.94 -6.22 -42.32
C PHE A 66 11.35 -4.89 -42.82
N PRO A 67 10.80 -4.01 -41.97
CA PRO A 67 10.20 -2.76 -42.43
C PRO A 67 11.21 -1.61 -42.64
N SER A 68 12.45 -1.75 -42.16
CA SER A 68 13.44 -0.66 -42.05
C SER A 68 14.42 -0.55 -43.23
N GLN A 69 14.25 -1.35 -44.29
CA GLN A 69 15.17 -1.34 -45.44
C GLN A 69 14.94 -0.19 -46.44
N SER A 70 14.06 0.77 -46.15
CA SER A 70 13.95 2.01 -46.92
C SER A 70 14.84 3.11 -46.31
N ASN A 71 16.09 3.16 -46.74
CA ASN A 71 17.02 4.30 -46.76
C ASN A 71 16.76 5.49 -45.80
N SER A 72 17.36 5.49 -44.61
CA SER A 72 18.02 6.69 -44.04
C SER A 72 18.96 6.31 -42.87
N PRO A 73 20.03 7.07 -42.62
CA PRO A 73 21.00 6.76 -41.57
C PRO A 73 20.40 6.96 -40.18
N THR A 74 20.85 6.10 -39.26
CA THR A 74 20.51 6.04 -37.85
C THR A 74 21.08 7.24 -37.07
N ASP A 75 20.29 8.31 -36.97
CA ASP A 75 20.38 9.24 -35.84
C ASP A 75 19.34 8.81 -34.80
N ASP A 76 19.73 8.60 -33.54
CA ASP A 76 18.82 8.24 -32.43
C ASP A 76 17.65 9.24 -32.27
N ALA A 77 17.79 10.47 -32.78
CA ALA A 77 16.74 11.49 -32.81
C ALA A 77 15.61 11.24 -33.82
N ILE A 78 15.82 10.37 -34.83
CA ILE A 78 14.84 10.03 -35.87
C ILE A 78 13.92 8.87 -35.41
N GLU A 79 14.44 7.93 -34.62
CA GLU A 79 13.71 6.74 -34.15
C GLU A 79 12.46 7.10 -33.30
N ASP A 80 12.51 8.21 -32.57
CA ASP A 80 11.40 8.73 -31.77
C ASP A 80 10.33 9.47 -32.62
N LYS A 81 10.53 9.63 -33.94
CA LYS A 81 9.59 10.34 -34.85
C LYS A 81 8.97 9.45 -35.92
N THR A 82 9.45 8.23 -36.08
CA THR A 82 9.01 7.31 -37.14
C THR A 82 8.35 6.05 -36.56
N THR A 83 7.49 5.42 -37.36
CA THR A 83 6.94 4.09 -37.05
C THR A 83 8.03 3.02 -37.16
N ALA A 84 7.68 1.77 -36.83
CA ALA A 84 8.54 0.60 -37.04
C ALA A 84 9.07 0.43 -38.48
N SER A 85 8.48 1.11 -39.47
CA SER A 85 8.87 1.10 -40.87
C SER A 85 9.66 2.34 -41.31
N GLY A 86 10.13 3.16 -40.36
CA GLY A 86 10.82 4.42 -40.68
C GLY A 86 9.89 5.48 -41.29
N CYS A 87 8.59 5.24 -41.38
CA CYS A 87 7.62 6.17 -41.95
C CYS A 87 7.09 7.15 -40.89
N ALA A 88 6.61 8.31 -41.32
CA ALA A 88 5.84 9.19 -40.44
C ALA A 88 4.56 8.47 -39.95
N PRO A 89 4.19 8.60 -38.66
CA PRO A 89 2.98 7.98 -38.14
C PRO A 89 1.73 8.60 -38.79
N ILE A 90 0.96 7.76 -39.47
CA ILE A 90 -0.29 8.17 -40.14
C ILE A 90 -1.30 8.64 -39.07
N GLY A 91 -1.88 9.83 -39.29
CA GLY A 91 -2.90 10.39 -38.41
C GLY A 91 -2.36 11.08 -37.15
N PHE A 92 -1.04 11.19 -36.98
CA PHE A 92 -0.41 11.92 -35.89
C PHE A 92 0.29 13.17 -36.41
N ASP A 93 -0.18 14.35 -36.02
CA ASP A 93 0.45 15.65 -36.31
C ASP A 93 0.91 16.29 -34.99
N SER A 94 2.23 16.34 -34.78
CA SER A 94 2.83 16.96 -33.59
C SER A 94 2.58 18.47 -33.52
N THR A 95 2.20 19.11 -34.64
CA THR A 95 1.90 20.53 -34.75
C THR A 95 0.43 20.86 -34.51
N LEU A 96 -0.45 19.86 -34.34
CA LEU A 96 -1.89 20.08 -34.12
C LEU A 96 -2.18 21.03 -32.94
N ASN A 97 -1.41 20.89 -31.86
CA ASN A 97 -1.51 21.78 -30.69
C ASN A 97 -1.15 23.24 -31.01
N SER A 98 -0.31 23.51 -32.02
CA SER A 98 0.03 24.89 -32.39
C SER A 98 -1.07 25.58 -33.20
N ARG A 99 -1.93 24.80 -33.87
CA ARG A 99 -2.94 25.31 -34.80
C ARG A 99 -4.33 25.46 -34.17
N LEU A 100 -4.64 24.65 -33.16
CA LEU A 100 -6.01 24.51 -32.63
C LEU A 100 -6.15 24.76 -31.13
N SER A 101 -5.06 25.04 -30.40
CA SER A 101 -5.15 25.22 -28.93
C SER A 101 -5.61 26.62 -28.53
N ALA A 102 -6.39 26.67 -27.44
CA ALA A 102 -6.61 27.85 -26.60
C ALA A 102 -5.26 28.38 -26.03
N PRO A 103 -5.18 29.47 -25.22
CA PRO A 103 -3.93 30.17 -24.90
C PRO A 103 -3.04 29.41 -23.89
N ALA A 104 -2.64 28.19 -24.22
CA ALA A 104 -1.65 27.40 -23.52
C ALA A 104 -0.38 27.32 -24.38
N PRO A 105 0.82 27.35 -23.76
CA PRO A 105 2.06 27.14 -24.50
C PRO A 105 2.02 25.84 -25.31
N PRO A 106 2.55 25.82 -26.55
CA PRO A 106 2.54 24.64 -27.38
C PRO A 106 3.31 23.50 -26.68
N ARG A 107 2.66 22.34 -26.58
CA ARG A 107 3.26 21.14 -25.99
C ARG A 107 3.76 20.21 -27.10
N THR A 108 5.04 19.89 -27.06
CA THR A 108 5.64 18.88 -27.95
C THR A 108 5.14 17.49 -27.56
N ILE A 109 4.43 16.83 -28.46
CA ILE A 109 4.05 15.42 -28.30
C ILE A 109 5.26 14.57 -28.70
N LYS A 110 5.81 13.80 -27.76
CA LYS A 110 6.84 12.79 -28.05
C LYS A 110 6.16 11.48 -28.44
N ILE A 111 6.45 10.98 -29.63
CA ILE A 111 6.02 9.66 -30.06
C ILE A 111 6.97 8.63 -29.42
N LEU A 112 6.43 7.51 -28.95
CA LEU A 112 7.26 6.42 -28.41
C LEU A 112 7.98 5.72 -29.57
N SER A 113 9.29 5.48 -29.42
CA SER A 113 9.99 4.57 -30.32
C SER A 113 9.34 3.17 -30.32
N TRP A 114 9.56 2.42 -31.39
CA TRP A 114 8.98 1.09 -31.55
C TRP A 114 9.27 0.16 -30.36
N LYS A 115 10.53 0.10 -29.91
CA LYS A 115 10.95 -0.71 -28.77
C LYS A 115 10.26 -0.30 -27.48
N LYS A 116 10.14 1.01 -27.21
CA LYS A 116 9.42 1.54 -26.04
C LYS A 116 7.94 1.18 -26.10
N ALA A 117 7.30 1.26 -27.27
CA ALA A 117 5.89 0.91 -27.45
C ALA A 117 5.62 -0.59 -27.19
N ILE A 118 6.47 -1.48 -27.71
CA ILE A 118 6.35 -2.92 -27.45
C ILE A 118 6.58 -3.24 -25.97
N HIS A 119 7.59 -2.62 -25.35
CA HIS A 119 7.86 -2.79 -23.92
C HIS A 119 6.66 -2.33 -23.07
N TYR A 120 6.07 -1.18 -23.39
CA TYR A 120 4.86 -0.67 -22.75
C TYR A 120 3.71 -1.70 -22.81
N PHE A 121 3.39 -2.23 -23.99
CA PHE A 121 2.31 -3.20 -24.11
C PHE A 121 2.62 -4.52 -23.40
N ARG A 122 3.87 -4.98 -23.39
CA ARG A 122 4.28 -6.15 -22.63
C ARG A 122 4.07 -5.95 -21.13
N LYS A 123 4.55 -4.81 -20.59
CA LYS A 123 4.35 -4.44 -19.19
C LYS A 123 2.87 -4.39 -18.83
N LEU A 124 2.06 -3.68 -19.64
CA LEU A 124 0.61 -3.60 -19.48
C LEU A 124 -0.03 -5.00 -19.46
N LEU A 125 0.32 -5.88 -20.39
CA LEU A 125 -0.25 -7.23 -20.46
C LEU A 125 0.08 -8.08 -19.22
N HIS A 126 1.30 -7.99 -18.68
CA HIS A 126 1.66 -8.67 -17.44
C HIS A 126 0.89 -8.12 -16.24
N GLU A 127 0.69 -6.80 -16.17
CA GLU A 127 -0.12 -6.17 -15.12
C GLU A 127 -1.60 -6.60 -15.21
N LEU A 128 -2.15 -6.67 -16.42
CA LEU A 128 -3.52 -7.17 -16.63
C LEU A 128 -3.65 -8.66 -16.30
N ASP A 129 -2.64 -9.48 -16.60
CA ASP A 129 -2.61 -10.90 -16.23
C ASP A 129 -2.57 -11.09 -14.71
N TYR A 130 -1.81 -10.25 -14.01
CA TYR A 130 -1.77 -10.22 -12.55
C TYR A 130 -3.16 -9.90 -11.97
N ILE A 131 -3.86 -8.90 -12.54
CA ILE A 131 -5.26 -8.59 -12.16
C ILE A 131 -6.18 -9.79 -12.42
N CYS A 132 -6.06 -10.45 -13.58
CA CYS A 132 -6.90 -11.59 -13.94
C CYS A 132 -6.62 -12.83 -13.07
N SER A 133 -5.45 -12.90 -12.43
CA SER A 133 -5.05 -14.01 -11.56
C SER A 133 -5.44 -13.81 -10.10
N HIS A 134 -6.05 -12.67 -9.76
CA HIS A 134 -6.53 -12.40 -8.42
C HIS A 134 -7.74 -13.25 -8.05
N ASN A 135 -7.73 -13.80 -6.84
CA ASN A 135 -8.89 -14.50 -6.30
C ASN A 135 -9.90 -13.47 -5.75
N LEU A 136 -11.13 -13.49 -6.27
CA LEU A 136 -12.19 -12.56 -5.89
C LEU A 136 -12.91 -13.02 -4.61
N ASP A 137 -12.13 -13.20 -3.54
CA ASP A 137 -12.65 -13.51 -2.20
C ASP A 137 -13.33 -12.28 -1.58
N PRO A 138 -14.45 -12.42 -0.85
CA PRO A 138 -15.17 -11.28 -0.29
C PRO A 138 -14.48 -10.69 0.96
N VAL A 139 -13.22 -11.06 1.22
CA VAL A 139 -12.46 -10.66 2.41
C VAL A 139 -11.80 -9.31 2.13
N PHE A 140 -12.17 -8.31 2.91
CA PHE A 140 -11.72 -6.94 2.71
C PHE A 140 -10.19 -6.81 2.83
N GLU A 141 -9.59 -7.47 3.83
CA GLU A 141 -8.15 -7.48 4.06
C GLU A 141 -7.38 -8.10 2.88
N SER A 142 -7.92 -9.14 2.25
CA SER A 142 -7.35 -9.74 1.03
C SER A 142 -7.33 -8.74 -0.12
N ALA A 143 -8.42 -7.98 -0.29
CA ALA A 143 -8.50 -6.93 -1.30
C ALA A 143 -7.49 -5.81 -1.06
N LEU A 144 -7.36 -5.32 0.19
CA LEU A 144 -6.37 -4.31 0.56
C LEU A 144 -4.94 -4.80 0.29
N HIS A 145 -4.61 -6.01 0.72
CA HIS A 145 -3.31 -6.61 0.49
C HIS A 145 -3.01 -6.73 -1.00
N PHE A 146 -3.97 -7.23 -1.79
CA PHE A 146 -3.81 -7.34 -3.23
C PHE A 146 -3.52 -5.99 -3.91
N ILE A 147 -4.22 -4.92 -3.53
CA ILE A 147 -3.97 -3.58 -4.08
C ILE A 147 -2.57 -3.10 -3.73
N VAL A 148 -2.16 -3.24 -2.47
CA VAL A 148 -0.82 -2.83 -2.02
C VAL A 148 0.28 -3.59 -2.78
N GLU A 149 0.11 -4.89 -2.99
CA GLU A 149 1.04 -5.70 -3.78
C GLU A 149 1.06 -5.31 -5.25
N PHE A 150 -0.12 -5.08 -5.83
CA PHE A 150 -0.20 -4.62 -7.22
C PHE A 150 0.52 -3.29 -7.43
N GLN A 151 0.49 -2.37 -6.45
CA GLN A 151 1.20 -1.10 -6.54
C GLN A 151 2.72 -1.25 -6.53
N LYS A 152 3.27 -2.33 -5.95
CA LYS A 152 4.72 -2.61 -5.97
C LYS A 152 5.22 -2.90 -7.39
N LEU A 153 4.34 -3.32 -8.31
CA LEU A 153 4.66 -3.48 -9.74
C LEU A 153 4.84 -2.14 -10.46
N GLN A 154 4.58 -1.01 -9.79
CA GLN A 154 4.55 0.34 -10.37
C GLN A 154 3.62 0.42 -11.60
N PRO A 155 2.33 0.10 -11.41
CA PRO A 155 1.39 -0.06 -12.52
C PRO A 155 1.01 1.26 -13.18
N GLU A 156 0.81 1.19 -14.49
CA GLU A 156 0.44 2.36 -15.28
C GLU A 156 -1.05 2.71 -15.14
N LEU A 157 -1.45 3.86 -15.70
CA LEU A 157 -2.80 4.39 -15.56
C LEU A 157 -3.88 3.40 -16.01
N VAL A 158 -3.66 2.72 -17.13
CA VAL A 158 -4.64 1.79 -17.72
C VAL A 158 -4.88 0.60 -16.79
N SER A 159 -3.82 -0.04 -16.31
CA SER A 159 -3.91 -1.18 -15.39
C SER A 159 -4.55 -0.78 -14.06
N ARG A 160 -4.18 0.39 -13.53
CA ARG A 160 -4.81 0.97 -12.33
C ARG A 160 -6.31 1.21 -12.50
N ALA A 161 -6.73 1.70 -13.67
CA ALA A 161 -8.15 1.91 -13.97
C ALA A 161 -8.92 0.58 -14.07
N HIS A 162 -8.32 -0.45 -14.68
CA HIS A 162 -8.91 -1.78 -14.72
C HIS A 162 -9.06 -2.40 -13.33
N LEU A 163 -8.05 -2.28 -12.47
CA LEU A 163 -8.14 -2.73 -11.08
C LEU A 163 -9.24 -1.98 -10.32
N GLN A 164 -9.30 -0.67 -10.46
CA GLN A 164 -10.32 0.15 -9.80
C GLN A 164 -11.75 -0.25 -10.23
N HIS A 165 -11.95 -0.54 -11.51
CA HIS A 165 -13.23 -1.01 -12.04
C HIS A 165 -13.58 -2.44 -11.60
N LEU A 166 -12.58 -3.31 -11.42
CA LEU A 166 -12.78 -4.64 -10.86
C LEU A 166 -13.26 -4.57 -9.41
N LEU A 167 -12.58 -3.75 -8.59
CA LEU A 167 -12.84 -3.69 -7.15
C LEU A 167 -14.26 -3.23 -6.83
N ILE A 168 -14.76 -2.19 -7.51
CA ILE A 168 -16.07 -1.59 -7.22
C ILE A 168 -16.93 -1.53 -8.49
N GLN A 169 -18.03 -2.27 -8.47
CA GLN A 169 -19.06 -2.26 -9.52
C GLN A 169 -20.43 -2.09 -8.84
N ASP A 170 -21.24 -1.14 -9.30
CA ASP A 170 -22.58 -0.84 -8.77
C ASP A 170 -22.64 -0.69 -7.24
N GLY A 171 -21.61 -0.07 -6.66
CA GLY A 171 -21.51 0.14 -5.21
C GLY A 171 -21.23 -1.12 -4.38
N LYS A 172 -20.84 -2.23 -5.02
CA LYS A 172 -20.51 -3.52 -4.38
C LYS A 172 -19.05 -3.89 -4.61
N LEU A 173 -18.46 -4.62 -3.66
CA LEU A 173 -17.14 -5.22 -3.84
C LEU A 173 -17.24 -6.31 -4.91
N TYR A 174 -16.38 -6.22 -5.93
CA TYR A 174 -16.35 -7.09 -7.12
C TYR A 174 -17.68 -7.21 -7.88
N GLY A 175 -18.63 -6.28 -7.67
CA GLY A 175 -19.98 -6.37 -8.25
C GLY A 175 -20.83 -7.50 -7.68
N ARG A 176 -20.42 -8.12 -6.57
CA ARG A 176 -21.13 -9.23 -5.92
C ARG A 176 -21.54 -8.87 -4.50
N ASP A 177 -20.57 -8.43 -3.72
CA ASP A 177 -20.63 -8.43 -2.27
C ASP A 177 -21.06 -7.04 -1.77
N PRO A 178 -22.25 -6.89 -1.16
CA PRO A 178 -22.70 -5.61 -0.61
C PRO A 178 -21.73 -5.11 0.45
N LEU A 179 -21.44 -3.81 0.45
CA LEU A 179 -20.45 -3.22 1.37
C LEU A 179 -20.82 -3.43 2.84
N PHE A 180 -22.11 -3.49 3.16
CA PHE A 180 -22.57 -3.87 4.50
C PHE A 180 -22.03 -5.23 4.93
N ALA A 181 -22.23 -6.26 4.11
CA ALA A 181 -21.73 -7.61 4.39
C ALA A 181 -20.20 -7.65 4.46
N VAL A 182 -19.51 -6.90 3.58
CA VAL A 182 -18.05 -6.78 3.58
C VAL A 182 -17.56 -6.17 4.90
N ILE A 183 -18.16 -5.06 5.35
CA ILE A 183 -17.80 -4.39 6.61
C ILE A 183 -18.10 -5.31 7.81
N CYS A 184 -19.26 -5.95 7.87
CA CYS A 184 -19.60 -6.87 8.95
C CYS A 184 -18.62 -8.05 9.02
N ASN A 185 -18.20 -8.59 7.87
CA ASN A 185 -17.21 -9.66 7.82
C ASN A 185 -15.82 -9.15 8.26
N ALA A 186 -15.39 -7.97 7.78
CA ALA A 186 -14.12 -7.36 8.16
C ALA A 186 -14.09 -6.99 9.66
N ALA A 187 -15.19 -6.52 10.22
CA ALA A 187 -15.32 -6.25 11.66
C ALA A 187 -15.39 -7.53 12.51
N LEU A 188 -15.36 -8.73 11.89
CA LEU A 188 -15.51 -10.04 12.54
C LEU A 188 -16.83 -10.18 13.33
N LEU A 189 -17.90 -9.63 12.76
CA LEU A 189 -19.19 -9.61 13.43
C LEU A 189 -19.78 -11.03 13.58
N PRO A 190 -20.28 -11.41 14.78
CA PRO A 190 -20.89 -12.73 14.98
C PRO A 190 -22.09 -12.97 14.06
N SER A 191 -22.24 -14.21 13.56
CA SER A 191 -23.31 -14.60 12.61
C SER A 191 -24.73 -14.27 13.09
N ALA A 192 -25.02 -14.39 14.38
CA ALA A 192 -26.33 -14.08 14.98
C ALA A 192 -26.70 -12.58 14.95
N ALA A 193 -25.74 -11.72 14.60
CA ALA A 193 -25.85 -10.28 14.67
C ALA A 193 -25.98 -9.62 13.28
N LYS A 194 -25.97 -10.43 12.20
CA LYS A 194 -25.95 -9.97 10.80
C LYS A 194 -27.32 -9.53 10.27
N ASP A 195 -28.41 -9.92 10.94
CA ASP A 195 -29.79 -9.71 10.49
C ASP A 195 -30.53 -8.58 11.24
N HIS A 196 -29.84 -7.80 12.09
CA HIS A 196 -30.42 -6.62 12.74
C HIS A 196 -30.50 -5.43 11.78
N ALA A 197 -31.49 -4.55 11.97
CA ALA A 197 -31.85 -3.40 11.12
C ALA A 197 -30.78 -2.29 10.94
N ILE A 198 -29.53 -2.56 11.32
CA ILE A 198 -28.36 -1.67 11.28
C ILE A 198 -28.02 -1.22 9.85
N GLN A 199 -28.39 -2.02 8.84
CA GLN A 199 -28.21 -1.66 7.44
C GLN A 199 -28.96 -0.37 7.06
N ASN A 200 -30.06 -0.05 7.74
CA ASN A 200 -30.90 1.12 7.43
C ASN A 200 -30.37 2.43 8.03
N ILE A 201 -29.30 2.37 8.82
CA ILE A 201 -28.67 3.58 9.37
C ILE A 201 -27.96 4.31 8.22
N GLU A 202 -28.38 5.54 7.94
CA GLU A 202 -27.81 6.38 6.87
C GLU A 202 -26.28 6.51 6.97
N THR A 203 -25.76 6.67 8.20
CA THR A 203 -24.33 6.77 8.48
C THR A 203 -23.56 5.50 8.07
N PHE A 204 -24.20 4.34 8.06
CA PHE A 204 -23.56 3.11 7.55
C PHE A 204 -23.39 3.16 6.03
N SER A 205 -24.35 3.73 5.31
CA SER A 205 -24.21 3.94 3.86
C SER A 205 -23.05 4.90 3.56
N GLN A 206 -22.87 5.94 4.38
CA GLN A 206 -21.74 6.86 4.30
C GLN A 206 -20.39 6.15 4.58
N LEU A 207 -20.33 5.24 5.56
CA LEU A 207 -19.16 4.38 5.78
C LEU A 207 -18.84 3.52 4.55
N GLY A 208 -19.87 2.97 3.89
CA GLY A 208 -19.71 2.26 2.62
C GLY A 208 -19.07 3.13 1.52
N LEU A 209 -19.53 4.37 1.36
CA LEU A 209 -18.94 5.32 0.40
C LEU A 209 -17.49 5.67 0.74
N LEU A 210 -17.16 5.77 2.03
CA LEU A 210 -15.80 6.01 2.49
C LEU A 210 -14.89 4.81 2.18
N LEU A 211 -15.40 3.59 2.31
CA LEU A 211 -14.71 2.36 1.93
C LEU A 211 -14.43 2.29 0.41
N ILE A 212 -15.43 2.64 -0.42
CA ILE A 212 -15.24 2.77 -1.88
C ILE A 212 -14.14 3.79 -2.16
N THR A 213 -14.17 4.93 -1.48
CA THR A 213 -13.19 6.00 -1.67
C THR A 213 -11.79 5.53 -1.31
N LEU A 214 -11.63 4.80 -0.20
CA LEU A 214 -10.36 4.19 0.20
C LEU A 214 -9.81 3.26 -0.87
N LEU A 215 -10.60 2.27 -1.32
CA LEU A 215 -10.18 1.31 -2.35
C LEU A 215 -9.78 2.01 -3.66
N ARG A 216 -10.53 3.04 -4.06
CA ARG A 216 -10.23 3.85 -5.23
C ARG A 216 -8.94 4.65 -5.08
N VAL A 217 -8.71 5.26 -3.92
CA VAL A 217 -7.48 6.03 -3.64
C VAL A 217 -6.27 5.12 -3.69
N LEU A 218 -6.32 3.93 -3.07
CA LEU A 218 -5.21 2.97 -3.09
C LEU A 218 -4.84 2.47 -4.50
N CYS A 219 -5.74 2.60 -5.47
CA CYS A 219 -5.45 2.31 -6.88
C CYS A 219 -4.75 3.45 -7.63
N THR A 220 -4.60 4.64 -7.04
CA THR A 220 -3.97 5.79 -7.71
C THR A 220 -2.43 5.76 -7.60
N ASN A 221 -1.74 6.72 -8.21
CA ASN A 221 -0.28 6.84 -8.04
C ASN A 221 0.08 7.22 -6.60
N LEU A 222 1.31 6.93 -6.16
CA LEU A 222 1.74 7.08 -4.76
C LEU A 222 1.59 8.51 -4.22
N ALA A 223 1.90 9.53 -5.02
CA ALA A 223 1.75 10.93 -4.63
C ALA A 223 0.27 11.29 -4.37
N TRP A 224 -0.63 10.82 -5.22
CA TRP A 224 -2.07 11.01 -5.04
C TRP A 224 -2.62 10.19 -3.89
N GLN A 225 -2.15 8.95 -3.70
CA GLN A 225 -2.46 8.12 -2.53
C GLN A 225 -2.17 8.90 -1.25
N ARG A 226 -0.92 9.35 -1.06
CA ARG A 226 -0.53 10.08 0.16
C ARG A 226 -1.39 11.32 0.38
N ARG A 227 -1.57 12.14 -0.66
CA ARG A 227 -2.37 13.37 -0.57
C ARG A 227 -3.82 13.10 -0.18
N LYS A 228 -4.45 12.07 -0.76
CA LYS A 228 -5.86 11.76 -0.50
C LYS A 228 -6.06 11.05 0.83
N LEU A 229 -5.22 10.06 1.16
CA LEU A 229 -5.30 9.36 2.44
C LEU A 229 -5.19 10.35 3.61
N GLY A 230 -4.23 11.28 3.57
CA GLY A 230 -4.08 12.30 4.60
C GLY A 230 -5.32 13.19 4.77
N LYS A 231 -6.01 13.53 3.67
CA LYS A 231 -7.26 14.32 3.74
C LYS A 231 -8.45 13.52 4.27
N THR A 232 -8.55 12.25 3.90
CA THR A 232 -9.68 11.40 4.31
C THR A 232 -9.64 11.02 5.79
N LEU A 233 -8.50 11.14 6.47
CA LEU A 233 -8.38 10.82 7.90
C LEU A 233 -9.43 11.54 8.76
N GLN A 234 -9.72 12.81 8.45
CA GLN A 234 -10.75 13.56 9.15
C GLN A 234 -12.16 12.99 8.89
N ASP A 235 -12.44 12.57 7.66
CA ASP A 235 -13.72 11.93 7.31
C ASP A 235 -13.91 10.61 8.07
N TRP A 236 -12.84 9.82 8.23
CA TRP A 236 -12.84 8.58 9.04
C TRP A 236 -13.09 8.84 10.53
N ARG A 237 -12.63 9.98 11.07
CA ARG A 237 -12.93 10.36 12.46
C ARG A 237 -14.35 10.89 12.61
N ILE A 238 -14.83 11.68 11.66
CA ILE A 238 -16.21 12.17 11.65
C ILE A 238 -17.19 11.00 11.59
N ILE A 239 -16.95 10.02 10.69
CA ILE A 239 -17.85 8.87 10.56
C ILE A 239 -17.87 8.01 11.83
N TYR A 240 -16.74 7.86 12.52
CA TYR A 240 -16.68 7.18 13.81
C TYR A 240 -17.62 7.84 14.83
N VAL A 241 -17.51 9.17 15.00
CA VAL A 241 -18.33 9.91 15.97
C VAL A 241 -19.81 9.88 15.60
N GLN A 242 -20.12 10.05 14.31
CA GLN A 242 -21.50 9.98 13.82
C GLN A 242 -22.12 8.60 14.05
N LEU A 243 -21.37 7.53 13.78
CA LEU A 243 -21.83 6.16 14.04
C LEU A 243 -22.00 5.92 15.53
N GLU A 244 -21.07 6.36 16.37
CA GLU A 244 -21.20 6.22 17.82
C GLU A 244 -22.47 6.91 18.34
N LEU A 245 -22.78 8.11 17.86
CA LEU A 245 -24.01 8.83 18.23
C LEU A 245 -25.27 8.15 17.70
N ALA A 246 -25.26 7.72 16.44
CA ALA A 246 -26.38 7.00 15.82
C ALA A 246 -26.69 5.69 16.58
N PHE A 247 -25.64 4.93 16.92
CA PHE A 247 -25.72 3.69 17.70
C PHE A 247 -26.29 3.92 19.10
N ARG A 248 -25.89 4.99 19.79
CA ARG A 248 -26.45 5.36 21.11
C ARG A 248 -27.94 5.73 21.02
N LYS A 249 -28.35 6.38 19.93
CA LYS A 249 -29.75 6.72 19.68
C LYS A 249 -30.59 5.47 19.41
N GLU A 250 -30.13 4.60 18.52
CA GLU A 250 -30.85 3.36 18.17
C GLU A 250 -30.96 2.38 19.35
N LEU A 251 -29.91 2.28 20.18
CA LEU A 251 -29.99 1.52 21.44
C LEU A 251 -31.12 2.01 22.35
N ARG A 252 -31.35 3.33 22.40
CA ARG A 252 -32.41 3.95 23.23
C ARG A 252 -33.80 3.74 22.64
N GLU A 253 -33.92 3.69 21.31
CA GLU A 253 -35.20 3.70 20.60
C GLU A 253 -35.74 2.30 20.25
N THR A 254 -34.87 1.34 19.95
CA THR A 254 -35.26 0.05 19.34
C THR A 254 -35.24 -1.13 20.29
N CYS A 255 -34.46 -1.06 21.38
CA CYS A 255 -34.31 -2.21 22.27
C CYS A 255 -35.35 -2.15 23.40
N SER A 256 -36.40 -2.98 23.29
CA SER A 256 -37.43 -3.12 24.32
C SER A 256 -37.07 -4.11 25.43
N ASN A 257 -36.06 -4.97 25.21
CA ASN A 257 -35.58 -5.99 26.14
C ASN A 257 -34.05 -5.94 26.32
N LEU A 258 -33.57 -6.24 27.52
CA LEU A 258 -32.13 -6.27 27.92
C LEU A 258 -31.25 -7.20 27.06
N TYR A 259 -31.83 -8.22 26.43
CA TYR A 259 -31.10 -9.16 25.58
C TYR A 259 -30.71 -8.54 24.23
N ASP A 260 -31.63 -7.79 23.60
CA ASP A 260 -31.38 -7.12 22.32
C ASP A 260 -30.43 -5.92 22.49
N GLU A 261 -30.53 -5.20 23.61
CA GLU A 261 -29.57 -4.14 23.98
C GLU A 261 -28.13 -4.67 24.00
N ASN A 262 -27.92 -5.85 24.57
CA ASN A 262 -26.59 -6.44 24.72
C ASN A 262 -26.01 -6.91 23.37
N ILE A 263 -26.85 -7.37 22.44
CA ILE A 263 -26.41 -7.75 21.09
C ILE A 263 -26.07 -6.51 20.26
N CYS A 264 -26.94 -5.50 20.22
CA CYS A 264 -26.70 -4.25 19.51
C CYS A 264 -25.45 -3.53 20.01
N ALA A 265 -25.29 -3.40 21.34
CA ALA A 265 -24.10 -2.79 21.93
C ALA A 265 -22.81 -3.54 21.55
N LYS A 266 -22.86 -4.88 21.45
CA LYS A 266 -21.73 -5.66 20.94
C LYS A 266 -21.46 -5.37 19.47
N ILE A 267 -22.48 -5.39 18.61
CA ILE A 267 -22.31 -5.12 17.16
C ILE A 267 -21.61 -3.79 16.94
N PHE A 268 -22.11 -2.75 17.60
CA PHE A 268 -21.57 -1.40 17.52
C PHE A 268 -20.12 -1.33 17.98
N LYS A 269 -19.78 -2.04 19.06
CA LYS A 269 -18.40 -2.14 19.53
C LYS A 269 -17.46 -2.76 18.50
N TYR A 270 -17.85 -3.85 17.82
CA TYR A 270 -17.01 -4.48 16.78
C TYR A 270 -16.77 -3.54 15.60
N ILE A 271 -17.82 -2.87 15.13
CA ILE A 271 -17.73 -1.94 14.00
C ILE A 271 -16.86 -0.73 14.36
N LEU A 272 -17.09 -0.10 15.51
CA LEU A 272 -16.33 1.08 15.95
C LEU A 272 -14.84 0.76 16.11
N VAL A 273 -14.49 -0.38 16.72
CA VAL A 273 -13.10 -0.83 16.82
C VAL A 273 -12.49 -1.03 15.44
N TRP A 274 -13.22 -1.66 14.51
CA TRP A 274 -12.72 -1.87 13.17
C TRP A 274 -12.49 -0.55 12.42
N ILE A 275 -13.38 0.44 12.57
CA ILE A 275 -13.21 1.78 11.99
C ILE A 275 -11.96 2.45 12.56
N GLU A 276 -11.72 2.37 13.87
CA GLU A 276 -10.49 2.88 14.48
C GLU A 276 -9.25 2.16 13.93
N GLU A 277 -9.29 0.83 13.81
CA GLU A 277 -8.20 0.06 13.22
C GLU A 277 -7.90 0.52 11.79
N GLN A 278 -8.93 0.68 10.94
CA GLN A 278 -8.78 1.21 9.59
C GLN A 278 -8.22 2.64 9.58
N THR A 279 -8.66 3.47 10.51
CA THR A 279 -8.16 4.85 10.66
C THR A 279 -6.65 4.87 10.94
N TYR A 280 -6.19 4.05 11.88
CA TYR A 280 -4.76 3.93 12.18
C TYR A 280 -3.96 3.25 11.07
N TRP A 281 -4.56 2.30 10.34
CA TRP A 281 -3.94 1.69 9.16
C TRP A 281 -3.73 2.74 8.06
N ILE A 282 -4.72 3.60 7.80
CA ILE A 282 -4.61 4.71 6.85
C ILE A 282 -3.53 5.71 7.30
N ALA A 283 -3.50 6.04 8.59
CA ALA A 283 -2.49 6.95 9.15
C ALA A 283 -1.07 6.37 9.01
N TYR A 284 -0.89 5.09 9.31
CA TYR A 284 0.37 4.38 9.11
C TYR A 284 0.78 4.41 7.63
N ARG A 285 -0.14 4.07 6.72
CA ARG A 285 0.12 4.10 5.27
C ARG A 285 0.49 5.51 4.77
N PHE A 286 -0.18 6.55 5.28
CA PHE A 286 0.14 7.94 4.96
C PHE A 286 1.57 8.32 5.34
N LEU A 287 2.05 7.88 6.51
CA LEU A 287 3.42 8.10 6.96
C LEU A 287 4.42 7.29 6.13
N ILE A 288 4.17 6.01 5.89
CA ILE A 288 5.07 5.15 5.11
C ILE A 288 5.23 5.63 3.66
N LEU A 289 4.16 6.11 3.03
CA LEU A 289 4.22 6.71 1.70
C LEU A 289 5.12 7.96 1.63
N GLY A 290 5.44 8.58 2.77
CA GLY A 290 6.42 9.66 2.80
C GLY A 290 7.84 9.17 2.52
N PHE A 291 8.19 7.93 2.89
CA PHE A 291 9.47 7.31 2.51
C PHE A 291 9.49 6.94 1.03
N ASP A 292 8.42 6.33 0.50
CA ASP A 292 8.31 6.00 -0.94
C ASP A 292 8.45 7.23 -1.86
N LEU A 293 8.10 8.41 -1.33
CA LEU A 293 8.15 9.69 -2.04
C LEU A 293 9.35 10.57 -1.64
N GLU A 294 10.28 10.03 -0.84
CA GLU A 294 11.49 10.71 -0.37
C GLU A 294 11.22 12.08 0.29
N LEU A 295 10.13 12.17 1.06
CA LEU A 295 9.68 13.42 1.68
C LEU A 295 10.35 13.74 3.02
N TYR A 296 11.12 12.80 3.57
CA TYR A 296 11.74 12.90 4.88
C TYR A 296 13.25 13.04 4.76
N SER A 297 13.81 14.08 5.36
CA SER A 297 15.25 14.22 5.53
C SER A 297 15.77 13.40 6.72
N THR A 298 17.05 13.07 6.71
CA THR A 298 17.71 12.33 7.81
C THR A 298 17.55 13.00 9.17
N SER A 299 17.52 14.33 9.21
CA SER A 299 17.30 15.10 10.45
C SER A 299 15.90 14.98 11.02
N GLU A 300 14.93 14.54 10.21
CA GLU A 300 13.52 14.42 10.59
C GLU A 300 13.15 12.96 10.92
N TYR A 301 14.03 12.00 10.68
CA TYR A 301 13.75 10.59 10.94
C TYR A 301 13.33 10.33 12.39
N CYS A 302 13.91 11.04 13.36
CA CYS A 302 13.54 10.87 14.76
C CYS A 302 12.04 11.15 15.01
N MET A 303 11.55 12.31 14.55
CA MET A 303 10.13 12.69 14.72
C MET A 303 9.20 11.82 13.87
N VAL A 304 9.63 11.43 12.65
CA VAL A 304 8.84 10.58 11.76
C VAL A 304 8.68 9.18 12.34
N TYR A 305 9.76 8.52 12.75
CA TYR A 305 9.67 7.21 13.39
C TYR A 305 8.90 7.30 14.72
N TRP A 306 9.09 8.36 15.51
CA TRP A 306 8.31 8.53 16.74
C TRP A 306 6.80 8.60 16.46
N TYR A 307 6.40 9.34 15.43
CA TYR A 307 4.98 9.43 15.07
C TYR A 307 4.45 8.09 14.55
N ILE A 308 5.24 7.38 13.73
CA ILE A 308 4.92 6.02 13.27
C ILE A 308 4.76 5.08 14.47
N TYR A 309 5.62 5.17 15.48
CA TYR A 309 5.53 4.37 16.70
C TYR A 309 4.21 4.60 17.41
N VAL A 310 3.85 5.86 17.67
CA VAL A 310 2.60 6.20 18.37
C VAL A 310 1.35 5.75 17.58
N VAL A 311 1.37 5.83 16.24
CA VAL A 311 0.32 5.28 15.38
C VAL A 311 0.29 3.74 15.42
N LEU A 312 1.45 3.08 15.34
CA LEU A 312 1.57 1.63 15.36
C LEU A 312 1.12 1.02 16.69
N ILE A 313 1.35 1.68 17.82
CA ILE A 313 0.80 1.25 19.12
C ILE A 313 -0.72 1.13 19.00
N LYS A 314 -1.38 2.18 18.52
CA LYS A 314 -2.84 2.21 18.38
C LYS A 314 -3.33 1.20 17.35
N LEU A 315 -2.65 1.05 16.23
CA LEU A 315 -3.00 0.01 15.25
C LEU A 315 -2.90 -1.40 15.87
N THR A 316 -1.84 -1.68 16.62
CA THR A 316 -1.61 -2.96 17.30
C THR A 316 -2.67 -3.22 18.37
N GLU A 317 -2.97 -2.23 19.21
CA GLU A 317 -4.02 -2.29 20.23
C GLU A 317 -5.38 -2.65 19.62
N LYS A 318 -5.80 -1.94 18.55
CA LYS A 318 -7.10 -2.16 17.91
C LYS A 318 -7.16 -3.50 17.18
N THR A 319 -6.09 -3.88 16.48
CA THR A 319 -5.99 -5.20 15.81
C THR A 319 -6.08 -6.34 16.83
N HIS A 320 -5.33 -6.25 17.92
CA HIS A 320 -5.36 -7.25 19.00
C HIS A 320 -6.75 -7.32 19.65
N PHE A 321 -7.35 -6.17 19.92
CA PHE A 321 -8.70 -6.11 20.46
C PHE A 321 -9.73 -6.78 19.54
N ARG A 322 -9.74 -6.44 18.24
CA ARG A 322 -10.66 -7.05 17.26
C ARG A 322 -10.52 -8.58 17.23
N LEU A 323 -9.30 -9.09 17.21
CA LEU A 323 -9.03 -10.53 17.11
C LEU A 323 -9.34 -11.31 18.40
N THR A 324 -9.05 -10.73 19.57
CA THR A 324 -9.32 -11.37 20.87
C THR A 324 -10.81 -11.43 21.19
N VAL A 325 -11.55 -10.36 20.91
CA VAL A 325 -13.00 -10.33 21.13
C VAL A 325 -13.68 -11.37 20.23
N ALA A 326 -13.25 -11.51 18.96
CA ALA A 326 -13.75 -12.55 18.06
C ALA A 326 -13.42 -13.99 18.55
N SER A 327 -12.23 -14.21 19.11
CA SER A 327 -11.79 -15.53 19.57
C SER A 327 -12.57 -16.02 20.81
N ASN A 328 -12.83 -15.12 21.76
CA ASN A 328 -13.57 -15.45 22.99
C ASN A 328 -15.02 -15.88 22.73
N GLU A 329 -15.65 -15.39 21.66
CA GLU A 329 -17.01 -15.80 21.27
C GLU A 329 -17.04 -17.20 20.63
N ASN A 330 -16.01 -17.57 19.87
CA ASN A 330 -15.89 -18.91 19.28
C ASN A 330 -15.72 -20.01 20.35
N VAL A 331 -15.02 -19.69 21.45
CA VAL A 331 -14.83 -20.62 22.59
C VAL A 331 -16.14 -20.84 23.35
N LYS A 332 -16.93 -19.79 23.60
CA LYS A 332 -18.25 -19.90 24.25
C LYS A 332 -19.24 -20.77 23.47
N ARG A 333 -19.13 -20.81 22.13
CA ARG A 333 -20.01 -21.62 21.27
C ARG A 333 -19.63 -23.11 21.21
N LYS A 334 -18.35 -23.47 21.42
CA LYS A 334 -17.91 -24.88 21.47
C LYS A 334 -18.12 -25.56 22.83
N GLY A 335 -18.43 -24.81 23.89
CA GLY A 335 -18.58 -25.31 25.25
C GLY A 335 -20.01 -25.65 25.69
N LYS A 336 -20.63 -26.68 25.10
CA LYS A 336 -21.73 -27.44 25.72
C LYS A 336 -21.38 -28.94 25.72
N LYS A 337 -20.31 -29.29 26.41
CA LYS A 337 -20.11 -30.61 27.03
C LYS A 337 -19.35 -30.39 28.35
N ARG A 338 -19.90 -30.99 29.41
CA ARG A 338 -19.62 -30.76 30.83
C ARG A 338 -18.21 -31.17 31.28
N ASP A 339 -17.84 -30.55 32.40
CA ASP A 339 -16.88 -30.94 33.44
C ASP A 339 -15.38 -30.79 33.15
N LEU A 340 -14.76 -29.76 33.74
CA LEU A 340 -13.79 -29.90 34.84
C LEU A 340 -13.32 -28.51 35.30
N MET A 341 -13.43 -28.27 36.61
CA MET A 341 -12.82 -27.13 37.32
C MET A 341 -11.29 -27.21 37.31
N LYS A 342 -10.67 -26.03 37.47
CA LYS A 342 -9.25 -25.74 37.80
C LYS A 342 -8.23 -25.95 36.66
N ASN A 343 -7.71 -24.84 36.12
CA ASN A 343 -6.30 -24.42 36.20
C ASN A 343 -5.95 -23.37 35.14
N GLY A 344 -5.29 -22.29 35.61
CA GLY A 344 -4.45 -21.38 34.82
C GLY A 344 -5.16 -20.47 33.83
N ALA A 345 -4.93 -19.16 33.95
CA ALA A 345 -5.04 -18.27 32.81
C ALA A 345 -4.18 -18.85 31.69
N ARG A 346 -4.81 -19.48 30.69
CA ARG A 346 -4.10 -19.91 29.49
C ARG A 346 -3.78 -18.63 28.74
N ASP A 347 -2.52 -18.22 28.77
CA ASP A 347 -1.99 -17.23 27.85
C ASP A 347 -2.22 -17.79 26.43
N PHE A 348 -3.24 -17.27 25.76
CA PHE A 348 -3.43 -17.58 24.35
C PHE A 348 -2.26 -16.96 23.59
N PRO A 349 -1.54 -17.72 22.75
CA PRO A 349 -0.47 -17.16 21.95
C PRO A 349 -1.02 -16.03 21.08
N LEU A 350 -0.26 -14.92 21.01
CA LEU A 350 -0.67 -13.74 20.26
C LEU A 350 -0.87 -14.10 18.78
N PRO A 351 -1.94 -13.60 18.12
CA PRO A 351 -2.16 -13.87 16.71
C PRO A 351 -0.97 -13.39 15.86
N PRO A 352 -0.57 -14.13 14.79
CA PRO A 352 0.58 -13.76 13.96
C PRO A 352 0.49 -12.35 13.35
N ALA A 353 -0.71 -11.85 13.07
CA ALA A 353 -0.91 -10.48 12.59
C ALA A 353 -0.53 -9.42 13.65
N VAL A 354 -0.79 -9.70 14.93
CA VAL A 354 -0.44 -8.81 16.05
C VAL A 354 1.06 -8.88 16.31
N LEU A 355 1.64 -10.09 16.35
CA LEU A 355 3.09 -10.27 16.47
C LEU A 355 3.85 -9.56 15.34
N PHE A 356 3.32 -9.58 14.12
CA PHE A 356 3.91 -8.86 13.00
C PHE A 356 3.95 -7.34 13.22
N LEU A 357 2.84 -6.75 13.71
CA LEU A 357 2.81 -5.33 14.07
C LEU A 357 3.73 -5.02 15.25
N GLN A 358 3.84 -5.90 16.24
CA GLN A 358 4.79 -5.75 17.36
C GLN A 358 6.25 -5.80 16.89
N CYS A 359 6.56 -6.65 15.92
CA CYS A 359 7.89 -6.70 15.31
C CYS A 359 8.25 -5.36 14.65
N GLN A 360 7.32 -4.77 13.88
CA GLN A 360 7.48 -3.44 13.30
C GLN A 360 7.57 -2.35 14.39
N LEU A 361 6.76 -2.46 15.44
CA LEU A 361 6.76 -1.52 16.56
C LEU A 361 8.13 -1.45 17.24
N ASN A 362 8.74 -2.60 17.54
CA ASN A 362 10.07 -2.66 18.17
C ASN A 362 11.16 -2.04 17.28
N ILE A 363 11.10 -2.26 15.96
CA ILE A 363 12.05 -1.60 15.04
C ILE A 363 11.90 -0.08 15.10
N VAL A 364 10.67 0.41 15.01
CA VAL A 364 10.40 1.84 14.98
C VAL A 364 10.77 2.49 16.32
N GLU A 365 10.43 1.85 17.44
CA GLU A 365 10.82 2.30 18.77
C GLU A 365 12.35 2.34 18.91
N GLY A 366 13.04 1.27 18.53
CA GLY A 366 14.50 1.20 18.55
C GLY A 366 15.13 2.31 17.71
N LEU A 367 14.61 2.57 16.51
CA LEU A 367 15.07 3.66 15.63
C LEU A 367 14.82 5.03 16.24
N THR A 368 13.63 5.29 16.78
CA THR A 368 13.31 6.53 17.47
C THR A 368 14.27 6.79 18.63
N MET A 369 14.46 5.78 19.50
CA MET A 369 15.29 5.91 20.68
C MET A 369 16.77 6.07 20.31
N MET A 370 17.26 5.31 19.32
CA MET A 370 18.60 5.44 18.76
C MET A 370 18.84 6.85 18.21
N LEU A 371 17.96 7.36 17.34
CA LEU A 371 18.10 8.68 16.74
C LEU A 371 18.02 9.80 17.79
N ALA A 372 17.14 9.68 18.78
CA ALA A 372 17.05 10.61 19.88
C ALA A 372 18.33 10.63 20.73
N ALA A 373 18.84 9.45 21.09
CA ALA A 373 20.09 9.31 21.84
C ALA A 373 21.30 9.90 21.09
N LEU A 374 21.41 9.61 19.79
CA LEU A 374 22.45 10.20 18.92
C LEU A 374 22.35 11.73 18.86
N ASN A 375 21.14 12.28 18.81
CA ASN A 375 20.96 13.72 18.79
C ASN A 375 21.30 14.37 20.14
N ASN A 376 20.92 13.73 21.25
CA ASN A 376 21.16 14.23 22.61
C ASN A 376 22.65 14.15 23.00
N ASP A 377 23.30 13.02 22.73
CA ASP A 377 24.66 12.75 23.19
C ASP A 377 25.72 13.27 22.19
N LEU A 378 25.47 13.13 20.88
CA LEU A 378 26.47 13.41 19.83
C LEU A 378 26.11 14.59 18.91
N LYS A 379 24.92 15.21 19.07
CA LYS A 379 24.46 16.38 18.29
C LYS A 379 24.55 16.21 16.77
N ILE A 380 24.43 14.97 16.26
CA ILE A 380 24.65 14.62 14.84
C ILE A 380 23.77 15.44 13.88
N TYR A 381 22.55 15.78 14.29
CA TYR A 381 21.52 16.37 13.42
C TYR A 381 21.07 17.76 13.85
N GLN A 382 21.96 18.58 14.44
CA GLN A 382 21.65 20.00 14.72
C GLN A 382 21.43 20.78 13.43
N ASN A 383 20.21 20.72 12.89
CA ASN A 383 19.79 21.54 11.75
C ASN A 383 19.31 22.90 12.25
N VAL A 384 20.22 23.87 12.23
CA VAL A 384 19.96 25.29 12.52
C VAL A 384 19.78 26.03 11.20
N GLY A 385 18.69 25.73 10.48
CA GLY A 385 18.27 26.55 9.35
C GLY A 385 17.62 27.84 9.86
N PRO A 386 17.89 29.02 9.28
CA PRO A 386 17.37 30.29 9.79
C PRO A 386 15.86 30.50 9.57
N PHE A 387 15.23 29.67 8.74
CA PHE A 387 13.84 29.87 8.27
C PHE A 387 12.83 28.82 8.74
N ASN A 388 13.28 27.69 9.31
CA ASN A 388 12.38 26.60 9.66
C ASN A 388 12.89 25.88 10.93
N THR A 389 12.12 26.01 12.00
CA THR A 389 12.39 25.37 13.29
C THR A 389 12.05 23.87 13.25
N GLU A 390 12.51 23.12 14.25
CA GLU A 390 12.08 21.72 14.44
C GLU A 390 10.56 21.62 14.64
N HIS A 391 9.96 22.60 15.32
CA HIS A 391 8.52 22.67 15.56
C HIS A 391 7.73 22.88 14.25
N GLU A 392 8.14 23.83 13.41
CA GLU A 392 7.46 24.10 12.13
C GLU A 392 7.56 22.91 11.18
N ARG A 393 8.73 22.23 11.12
CA ARG A 393 8.87 20.96 10.38
C ARG A 393 7.94 19.87 10.90
N PHE A 394 7.85 19.73 12.23
CA PHE A 394 6.91 18.78 12.84
C PHE A 394 5.47 19.09 12.39
N MET A 395 5.06 20.35 12.43
CA MET A 395 3.73 20.75 11.98
C MET A 395 3.55 20.45 10.48
N GLN A 396 4.49 20.79 9.61
CA GLN A 396 4.41 20.54 8.16
C GLN A 396 4.21 19.05 7.82
N HIS A 397 4.89 18.15 8.54
CA HIS A 397 4.77 16.70 8.30
C HIS A 397 3.47 16.10 8.84
N PHE A 398 3.01 16.58 10.00
CA PHE A 398 1.94 15.93 10.77
C PHE A 398 0.64 16.73 10.85
N GLU A 399 0.53 17.89 10.19
CA GLU A 399 -0.66 18.77 10.24
C GLU A 399 -1.96 18.03 9.96
N LEU A 400 -1.99 17.18 8.91
CA LEU A 400 -3.19 16.44 8.54
C LEU A 400 -3.60 15.40 9.60
N LEU A 401 -2.62 14.77 10.25
CA LEU A 401 -2.84 13.82 11.34
C LEU A 401 -3.34 14.55 12.60
N GLN A 402 -2.73 15.71 12.92
CA GLN A 402 -3.13 16.53 14.05
C GLN A 402 -4.52 17.14 13.89
N LYS A 403 -4.87 17.65 12.71
CA LYS A 403 -6.22 18.15 12.42
C LYS A 403 -7.28 17.06 12.54
N ALA A 404 -6.92 15.80 12.28
CA ALA A 404 -7.78 14.65 12.49
C ALA A 404 -7.72 14.09 13.94
N CYS A 405 -6.88 14.63 14.83
CA CYS A 405 -6.62 14.09 16.17
C CYS A 405 -6.17 12.61 16.13
N ILE A 406 -5.16 12.28 15.33
CA ILE A 406 -4.68 10.90 15.15
C ILE A 406 -3.18 10.79 15.44
N PRO A 407 -2.77 10.09 16.52
CA PRO A 407 -3.57 9.73 17.69
C PRO A 407 -3.96 10.94 18.56
N ASP A 408 -4.91 10.74 19.47
CA ASP A 408 -5.35 11.80 20.38
C ASP A 408 -4.21 12.26 21.29
N HIS A 409 -4.18 13.56 21.60
CA HIS A 409 -3.18 14.20 22.50
C HIS A 409 -1.72 14.13 22.05
N VAL A 410 -1.47 13.87 20.76
CA VAL A 410 -0.15 13.89 20.16
C VAL A 410 0.23 15.31 19.73
N SER A 411 1.33 15.82 20.26
CA SER A 411 1.85 17.15 19.96
C SER A 411 3.37 17.13 19.82
N TYR A 412 3.93 18.22 19.29
CA TYR A 412 5.38 18.42 19.29
C TYR A 412 5.98 18.35 20.70
N PHE A 413 5.27 18.86 21.71
CA PHE A 413 5.72 18.79 23.10
C PHE A 413 5.75 17.35 23.62
N SER A 414 4.78 16.53 23.22
CA SER A 414 4.75 15.09 23.53
C SER A 414 5.96 14.38 22.90
N PHE A 415 6.34 14.73 21.66
CA PHE A 415 7.55 14.23 21.00
C PHE A 415 8.82 14.63 21.77
N LYS A 416 8.96 15.91 22.11
CA LYS A 416 10.13 16.38 22.87
C LYS A 416 10.23 15.71 24.24
N ALA A 417 9.12 15.58 24.96
CA ALA A 417 9.09 14.91 26.25
C ALA A 417 9.51 13.43 26.13
N ALA A 418 9.02 12.71 25.12
CA ALA A 418 9.35 11.31 24.90
C ALA A 418 10.82 11.07 24.52
N THR A 419 11.47 12.04 23.89
CA THR A 419 12.84 11.91 23.37
C THR A 419 13.90 12.62 24.21
N ALA A 420 13.52 13.48 25.16
CA ALA A 420 14.43 14.32 25.94
C ALA A 420 15.44 13.53 26.78
N HIS A 421 15.09 12.32 27.22
CA HIS A 421 15.89 11.51 28.13
C HIS A 421 16.53 10.29 27.46
N ALA A 422 16.39 10.15 26.14
CA ALA A 422 17.06 9.08 25.40
C ALA A 422 18.58 9.29 25.46
N ARG A 423 19.30 8.27 25.90
CA ARG A 423 20.77 8.23 26.00
C ARG A 423 21.28 6.94 25.38
N ILE A 424 22.48 6.95 24.81
CA ILE A 424 23.03 5.76 24.13
C ILE A 424 23.10 4.57 25.09
N SER A 425 23.51 4.80 26.35
CA SER A 425 23.62 3.77 27.37
C SER A 425 22.29 3.14 27.78
N SER A 426 21.19 3.92 27.81
CA SER A 426 19.87 3.36 28.12
C SER A 426 19.33 2.54 26.96
N VAL A 427 19.48 3.02 25.73
CA VAL A 427 19.01 2.31 24.53
C VAL A 427 19.73 0.98 24.33
N ASP A 428 21.05 0.95 24.55
CA ASP A 428 21.86 -0.27 24.49
C ASP A 428 21.43 -1.30 25.56
N MET A 429 21.06 -0.82 26.75
CA MET A 429 20.59 -1.68 27.84
C MET A 429 19.25 -2.36 27.50
N TYR A 430 18.27 -1.64 26.96
CA TYR A 430 16.94 -2.18 26.66
C TYR A 430 16.92 -3.15 25.48
N ASN A 431 17.95 -3.17 24.62
CA ASN A 431 18.11 -4.16 23.54
C ASN A 431 16.87 -4.35 22.64
N ILE A 432 16.08 -3.30 22.40
CA ILE A 432 14.79 -3.35 21.67
C ILE A 432 14.91 -4.04 20.29
N PHE A 433 16.04 -3.87 19.60
CA PHE A 433 16.31 -4.55 18.34
C PHE A 433 16.40 -6.08 18.47
N LYS A 434 16.88 -6.63 19.60
CA LYS A 434 16.89 -8.08 19.85
C LYS A 434 15.48 -8.63 20.07
N ASP A 435 14.59 -7.85 20.67
CA ASP A 435 13.18 -8.24 20.82
C ASP A 435 12.53 -8.34 19.44
N ALA A 436 12.78 -7.38 18.55
CA ALA A 436 12.34 -7.45 17.16
C ALA A 436 12.84 -8.71 16.44
N GLN A 437 14.11 -9.10 16.64
CA GLN A 437 14.69 -10.34 16.08
C GLN A 437 14.04 -11.60 16.66
N THR A 438 13.68 -11.60 17.93
CA THR A 438 13.08 -12.77 18.58
C THR A 438 11.69 -13.01 18.01
N ILE A 439 10.88 -11.95 17.92
CA ILE A 439 9.54 -12.00 17.33
C ILE A 439 9.61 -12.35 15.84
N SER A 440 10.58 -11.80 15.08
CA SER A 440 10.70 -12.10 13.65
C SER A 440 10.99 -13.58 13.39
N LYS A 441 11.81 -14.22 14.23
CA LYS A 441 12.11 -15.67 14.16
C LYS A 441 10.88 -16.52 14.45
N GLU A 442 10.07 -16.15 15.45
CA GLU A 442 8.80 -16.82 15.77
C GLU A 442 7.81 -16.74 14.60
N LEU A 443 7.74 -15.59 13.92
CA LEU A 443 6.80 -15.36 12.83
C LEU A 443 7.12 -16.14 11.54
N ARG A 444 8.36 -16.60 11.34
CA ARG A 444 8.77 -17.30 10.10
C ARG A 444 7.92 -18.54 9.82
N SER A 445 7.53 -19.29 10.85
CA SER A 445 6.66 -20.46 10.68
C SER A 445 5.23 -20.10 10.33
N SER A 446 4.75 -18.91 10.71
CA SER A 446 3.36 -18.50 10.47
C SER A 446 3.11 -17.97 9.06
N PHE A 447 4.15 -17.53 8.35
CA PHE A 447 4.03 -16.89 7.04
C PHE A 447 4.72 -17.64 5.90
N THR A 448 5.06 -18.91 6.07
CA THR A 448 5.79 -19.72 5.06
C THR A 448 5.12 -19.74 3.68
N ASN A 449 3.79 -19.65 3.63
CA ASN A 449 3.01 -19.63 2.39
C ASN A 449 2.83 -18.22 1.79
N ASN A 450 3.36 -17.18 2.41
CA ASN A 450 3.28 -15.80 1.94
C ASN A 450 4.71 -15.25 1.69
N PRO A 451 5.25 -15.38 0.46
CA PRO A 451 6.63 -15.01 0.17
C PRO A 451 6.91 -13.52 0.37
N ILE A 452 5.89 -12.68 0.20
CA ILE A 452 6.00 -11.22 0.40
C ILE A 452 6.20 -10.90 1.87
N LYS A 453 5.33 -11.42 2.75
CA LYS A 453 5.48 -11.23 4.20
C LYS A 453 6.79 -11.81 4.71
N MET A 454 7.23 -12.93 4.14
CA MET A 454 8.54 -13.51 4.46
C MET A 454 9.70 -12.60 4.05
N ALA A 455 9.63 -11.96 2.88
CA ALA A 455 10.63 -10.98 2.47
C ALA A 455 10.65 -9.75 3.39
N GLU A 456 9.47 -9.27 3.80
CA GLU A 456 9.34 -8.15 4.74
C GLU A 456 9.92 -8.48 6.12
N ILE A 457 9.59 -9.66 6.68
CA ILE A 457 10.14 -10.15 7.95
C ILE A 457 11.67 -10.28 7.87
N LYS A 458 12.19 -10.79 6.75
CA LYS A 458 13.64 -10.91 6.54
C LYS A 458 14.32 -9.54 6.49
N GLY A 459 13.71 -8.56 5.82
CA GLY A 459 14.20 -7.19 5.79
C GLY A 459 14.23 -6.56 7.19
N ILE A 460 13.15 -6.74 7.96
CA ILE A 460 13.06 -6.29 9.37
C ILE A 460 14.16 -6.92 10.23
N GLU A 461 14.38 -8.23 10.11
CA GLU A 461 15.41 -8.95 10.87
C GLU A 461 16.82 -8.43 10.56
N GLN A 462 17.11 -8.17 9.29
CA GLN A 462 18.39 -7.58 8.88
C GLN A 462 18.56 -6.18 9.46
N VAL A 463 17.54 -5.31 9.39
CA VAL A 463 17.61 -3.97 9.99
C VAL A 463 17.85 -4.07 11.50
N ALA A 464 17.14 -4.96 12.19
CA ALA A 464 17.32 -5.18 13.63
C ALA A 464 18.75 -5.60 13.97
N GLU A 465 19.32 -6.54 13.21
CA GLU A 465 20.68 -7.04 13.41
C GLU A 465 21.73 -5.95 13.25
N HIS A 466 21.69 -5.24 12.14
CA HIS A 466 22.66 -4.20 11.84
C HIS A 466 22.56 -3.05 12.83
N ASN A 467 21.36 -2.64 13.21
CA ASN A 467 21.17 -1.57 14.19
C ASN A 467 21.56 -1.99 15.61
N ALA A 468 21.34 -3.25 16.00
CA ALA A 468 21.84 -3.76 17.28
C ALA A 468 23.37 -3.73 17.33
N VAL A 469 24.05 -4.13 16.25
CA VAL A 469 25.52 -4.07 16.15
C VAL A 469 26.00 -2.62 16.16
N ALA A 470 25.37 -1.74 15.38
CA ALA A 470 25.71 -0.32 15.32
C ALA A 470 25.59 0.34 16.69
N MET A 471 24.49 0.10 17.42
CA MET A 471 24.29 0.62 18.78
C MET A 471 25.37 0.14 19.76
N ASN A 472 25.74 -1.15 19.71
CA ASN A 472 26.82 -1.68 20.53
C ASN A 472 28.17 -1.02 20.21
N LEU A 473 28.47 -0.78 18.93
CA LEU A 473 29.69 -0.09 18.50
C LEU A 473 29.70 1.36 18.97
N ILE A 474 28.59 2.08 18.80
CA ILE A 474 28.43 3.48 19.23
C ILE A 474 28.55 3.58 20.75
N SER A 475 27.94 2.68 21.51
CA SER A 475 28.01 2.62 22.97
C SER A 475 29.45 2.43 23.48
N ARG A 476 30.24 1.59 22.79
CA ARG A 476 31.64 1.29 23.17
C ARG A 476 32.64 2.34 22.71
N LEU A 477 32.46 2.91 21.51
CA LEU A 477 33.46 3.75 20.84
C LEU A 477 33.09 5.25 20.85
N GLY A 478 31.80 5.58 20.92
CA GLY A 478 31.30 6.94 20.68
C GLY A 478 31.68 7.98 21.75
N THR A 479 32.04 7.55 22.96
CA THR A 479 32.58 8.45 24.00
C THR A 479 34.09 8.70 23.86
N LEU A 480 34.79 7.87 23.08
CA LEU A 480 36.25 7.84 23.00
C LEU A 480 36.79 8.31 21.64
N ASP A 481 36.01 8.22 20.56
CA ASP A 481 36.49 8.42 19.19
C ASP A 481 35.69 9.52 18.45
N SER A 482 36.28 10.73 18.36
CA SER A 482 35.69 11.88 17.66
C SER A 482 35.68 11.73 16.12
N SER A 483 36.32 10.70 15.58
CA SER A 483 36.33 10.40 14.14
C SER A 483 35.13 9.56 13.68
N LEU A 484 34.30 9.10 14.61
CA LEU A 484 33.19 8.19 14.33
C LEU A 484 32.01 8.94 13.69
N LYS A 485 31.67 8.59 12.45
CA LYS A 485 30.51 9.13 11.72
C LYS A 485 29.41 8.08 11.64
N VAL A 486 28.19 8.49 11.95
CA VAL A 486 26.99 7.67 11.83
C VAL A 486 26.08 8.27 10.77
N TYR A 487 25.66 7.46 9.81
CA TYR A 487 24.67 7.83 8.81
C TYR A 487 23.67 6.68 8.59
N PHE A 488 22.58 6.94 7.88
CA PHE A 488 21.47 6.00 7.74
C PHE A 488 21.20 5.70 6.27
N GLU A 489 21.03 4.42 5.94
CA GLU A 489 20.72 3.91 4.60
C GLU A 489 19.51 2.96 4.64
N PHE A 490 18.83 2.80 3.51
CA PHE A 490 17.67 1.89 3.37
C PHE A 490 18.04 0.64 2.57
N SER A 491 19.15 -0.02 2.95
CA SER A 491 19.71 -1.18 2.24
C SER A 491 18.89 -2.46 2.37
N HIS A 492 18.27 -2.67 3.53
CA HIS A 492 17.56 -3.92 3.87
C HIS A 492 16.05 -3.79 3.88
N HIS A 493 15.53 -2.58 4.06
CA HIS A 493 14.09 -2.30 4.10
C HIS A 493 13.81 -0.89 3.55
N PRO A 494 12.76 -0.69 2.73
CA PRO A 494 12.48 0.61 2.11
C PRO A 494 12.08 1.69 3.12
N TYR A 495 11.60 1.30 4.31
CA TYR A 495 11.02 2.22 5.30
C TYR A 495 11.75 2.23 6.64
N PHE A 496 12.68 1.31 6.89
CA PHE A 496 13.39 1.21 8.16
C PHE A 496 14.87 1.37 7.91
N ALA A 497 15.43 2.41 8.50
CA ALA A 497 16.80 2.80 8.27
C ALA A 497 17.77 1.82 8.96
N THR A 498 18.88 1.56 8.29
CA THR A 498 20.04 0.86 8.82
C THR A 498 21.13 1.87 9.14
N ALA A 499 21.61 1.87 10.37
CA ALA A 499 22.69 2.73 10.81
C ALA A 499 24.03 2.17 10.36
N ILE A 500 24.83 3.00 9.69
CA ILE A 500 26.18 2.69 9.27
C ILE A 500 27.14 3.53 10.08
N VAL A 501 28.10 2.85 10.72
CA VAL A 501 29.13 3.46 11.56
C VAL A 501 30.47 3.33 10.83
N LYS A 502 31.09 4.47 10.50
CA LYS A 502 32.41 4.51 9.86
C LYS A 502 33.37 5.38 10.67
N ARG A 503 34.65 4.99 10.70
CA ARG A 503 35.73 5.89 11.10
C ARG A 503 36.11 6.77 9.91
N SER A 504 36.36 8.05 10.19
CA SER A 504 36.76 9.06 9.20
C SER A 504 38.12 8.77 8.60
#